data_AF-A0A9E5DJS7-F1
#
_entry.id   AF-A0A9E5DJS7-F1
#
_cell.length_a   1.000
_cell.length_b   1.000
_cell.length_c   1.000
_cell.angle_alpha   90.00
_cell.angle_beta   90.00
_cell.angle_gamma   90.00
#
_symmetry.space_group_name_H-M   'P 1'
#
loop_
_entity.id
_entity.type
_entity.pdbx_description
1 polymer ?
#
loop_
_entity_poly.entity_id
_entity_poly.type
_entity_poly.pdbx_seq_one_letter_code
_entity_poly.pdbx_strand_id
1 'polypeptide(L)'
;MISYKDIFFKIKETLKEQSSFTGEEFDDVLEYFKHVGSSKLDDNDYYHLMVDIVFYSGMKANTVTSKRGIFRGYFDHYSKVYLYDEDKINEILSDKNMIRNKAKIKSCINNAKTFKNIIDKYGSFENYINSFKLTESSENLLLFRDEIMRRFGHIGPITSYQFMMDIGLPFLKPDRVIRRIFRRIGLIKYDDQLFETVIQGRKMSEETGLPIRYIDIILVKYGQMGRDDTFGLKDGICLEKNPKCELCGIRKYCEESEFL
;
A
#
# COMPACT_ATOMS: atom_id res chain seq x y z
N MET A 1 27.71 -11.19 2.46
CA MET A 1 26.46 -10.83 3.18
C MET A 1 25.74 -9.81 2.32
N ILE A 2 24.45 -10.00 2.06
CA ILE A 2 23.65 -9.03 1.30
C ILE A 2 23.49 -7.77 2.16
N SER A 3 23.74 -6.58 1.59
CA SER A 3 23.46 -5.31 2.25
C SER A 3 22.12 -4.79 1.76
N TYR A 4 21.12 -4.67 2.65
CA TYR A 4 19.82 -4.12 2.27
C TYR A 4 19.95 -2.65 1.90
N LYS A 5 20.83 -1.92 2.58
CA LYS A 5 21.17 -0.54 2.24
C LYS A 5 21.69 -0.40 0.80
N ASP A 6 22.67 -1.22 0.39
CA ASP A 6 23.22 -1.17 -0.99
C ASP A 6 22.14 -1.51 -2.02
N ILE A 7 21.34 -2.58 -1.79
CA ILE A 7 20.24 -2.95 -2.68
C ILE A 7 19.26 -1.79 -2.85
N PHE A 8 18.81 -1.20 -1.73
CA PHE A 8 17.79 -0.16 -1.77
C PHE A 8 18.26 1.06 -2.56
N PHE A 9 19.45 1.56 -2.25
CA PHE A 9 19.97 2.75 -2.95
C PHE A 9 20.27 2.46 -4.42
N LYS A 10 20.72 1.26 -4.79
CA LYS A 10 20.86 0.87 -6.21
C LYS A 10 19.52 0.83 -6.95
N ILE A 11 18.46 0.32 -6.31
CA ILE A 11 17.10 0.38 -6.87
C ILE A 11 16.67 1.83 -7.09
N LYS A 12 16.84 2.68 -6.05
CA LYS A 12 16.46 4.10 -6.12
C LYS A 12 17.22 4.83 -7.23
N GLU A 13 18.55 4.70 -7.29
CA GLU A 13 19.37 5.35 -8.30
C GLU A 13 19.01 4.87 -9.71
N THR A 14 18.74 3.57 -9.89
CA THR A 14 18.24 3.06 -11.18
C THR A 14 16.94 3.76 -11.59
N LEU A 15 15.97 3.91 -10.68
CA LEU A 15 14.72 4.60 -11.00
C LEU A 15 14.94 6.07 -11.33
N LYS A 16 15.84 6.72 -10.60
CA LYS A 16 16.21 8.13 -10.78
C LYS A 16 16.82 8.37 -12.16
N GLU A 17 17.74 7.50 -12.60
CA GLU A 17 18.35 7.56 -13.93
C GLU A 17 17.36 7.30 -15.08
N GLN A 18 16.31 6.53 -14.83
CA GLN A 18 15.28 6.19 -15.83
C GLN A 18 14.07 7.15 -15.80
N SER A 19 14.05 8.11 -14.88
CA SER A 19 13.03 9.14 -14.80
C SER A 19 13.25 10.20 -15.86
N SER A 20 12.15 10.76 -16.39
CA SER A 20 12.19 11.98 -17.19
C SER A 20 12.38 13.25 -16.35
N PHE A 21 12.29 13.15 -15.02
CA PHE A 21 12.51 14.26 -14.10
C PHE A 21 14.00 14.45 -13.84
N THR A 22 14.36 15.66 -13.42
CA THR A 22 15.66 15.92 -12.82
C THR A 22 15.82 15.12 -11.52
N GLY A 23 17.07 14.97 -11.07
CA GLY A 23 17.34 14.26 -9.83
C GLY A 23 16.72 14.92 -8.59
N GLU A 24 16.57 16.24 -8.59
CA GLU A 24 15.93 17.01 -7.52
C GLU A 24 14.42 16.79 -7.52
N GLU A 25 13.75 16.95 -8.66
CA GLU A 25 12.31 16.70 -8.82
C GLU A 25 11.92 15.28 -8.40
N PHE A 26 12.73 14.27 -8.74
CA PHE A 26 12.50 12.89 -8.30
C PHE A 26 12.59 12.73 -6.78
N ASP A 27 13.56 13.37 -6.14
CA ASP A 27 13.71 13.33 -4.68
C ASP A 27 12.62 14.12 -3.96
N ASP A 28 12.14 15.22 -4.52
CA ASP A 28 11.02 16.02 -3.98
C ASP A 28 9.72 15.20 -3.92
N VAL A 29 9.43 14.43 -4.97
CA VAL A 29 8.29 13.48 -4.98
C VAL A 29 8.43 12.47 -3.84
N LEU A 30 9.64 12.01 -3.57
CA LEU A 30 9.92 11.02 -2.53
C LEU A 30 9.84 11.60 -1.11
N GLU A 31 10.10 12.89 -0.94
CA GLU A 31 10.08 13.55 0.36
C GLU A 31 8.72 13.42 1.04
N TYR A 32 7.62 13.49 0.28
CA TYR A 32 6.27 13.23 0.77
C TYR A 32 6.17 11.88 1.51
N PHE A 33 6.79 10.83 0.98
CA PHE A 33 6.70 9.47 1.54
C PHE A 33 7.53 9.28 2.81
N LYS A 34 8.41 10.22 3.18
CA LYS A 34 9.06 10.21 4.49
C LYS A 34 8.10 10.60 5.62
N HIS A 35 7.06 11.35 5.30
CA HIS A 35 6.13 11.92 6.27
C HIS A 35 4.76 11.22 6.26
N VAL A 36 4.54 10.23 5.40
CA VAL A 36 3.29 9.44 5.42
C VAL A 36 3.18 8.69 6.75
N GLY A 37 2.02 8.85 7.41
CA GLY A 37 1.74 8.23 8.71
C GLY A 37 2.35 8.98 9.91
N SER A 38 2.99 10.15 9.70
CA SER A 38 3.53 10.97 10.81
C SER A 38 2.49 11.89 11.45
N SER A 39 1.39 12.19 10.74
CA SER A 39 0.34 13.08 11.21
C SER A 39 -0.70 12.31 12.00
N LYS A 40 -1.24 12.96 13.04
CA LYS A 40 -2.37 12.40 13.80
C LYS A 40 -3.58 12.27 12.88
N LEU A 41 -4.11 11.06 12.77
CA LEU A 41 -5.33 10.76 12.02
C LEU A 41 -6.54 10.92 12.92
N ASP A 42 -7.59 11.55 12.39
CA ASP A 42 -8.91 11.49 13.01
C ASP A 42 -9.67 10.22 12.57
N ASP A 43 -10.83 9.99 13.19
CA ASP A 43 -11.67 8.83 12.89
C ASP A 43 -12.08 8.76 11.41
N ASN A 44 -12.31 9.90 10.78
CA ASN A 44 -12.71 9.93 9.39
C ASN A 44 -11.55 9.69 8.43
N ASP A 45 -10.33 10.12 8.78
CA ASP A 45 -9.11 9.80 8.03
C ASP A 45 -8.89 8.28 7.96
N TYR A 46 -9.01 7.58 9.10
CA TYR A 46 -8.95 6.12 9.15
C TYR A 46 -10.00 5.47 8.24
N TYR A 47 -11.23 5.99 8.24
CA TYR A 47 -12.28 5.50 7.35
C TYR A 47 -11.94 5.75 5.87
N HIS A 48 -11.40 6.93 5.53
CA HIS A 48 -10.97 7.27 4.17
C HIS A 48 -9.86 6.35 3.66
N LEU A 49 -8.90 5.98 4.54
CA LEU A 49 -7.87 5.00 4.20
C LEU A 49 -8.50 3.63 3.88
N MET A 50 -9.48 3.18 4.66
CA MET A 50 -10.20 1.94 4.34
C MET A 50 -10.94 2.01 3.00
N VAL A 51 -11.61 3.14 2.72
CA VAL A 51 -12.28 3.35 1.43
C VAL A 51 -11.29 3.28 0.27
N ASP A 52 -10.15 3.97 0.38
CA ASP A 52 -9.09 3.91 -0.63
C ASP A 52 -8.67 2.45 -0.88
N ILE A 53 -8.38 1.69 0.17
CA ILE A 53 -7.93 0.30 0.09
C ILE A 53 -8.95 -0.61 -0.61
N VAL A 54 -10.25 -0.45 -0.31
CA VAL A 54 -11.32 -1.19 -0.98
C VAL A 54 -11.29 -0.94 -2.50
N PHE A 55 -11.07 0.31 -2.93
CA PHE A 55 -10.99 0.65 -4.35
C PHE A 55 -9.69 0.20 -5.02
N TYR A 56 -8.55 0.29 -4.34
CA TYR A 56 -7.26 -0.22 -4.85
C TYR A 56 -7.22 -1.74 -4.97
N SER A 57 -7.96 -2.47 -4.13
CA SER A 57 -7.99 -3.94 -4.16
C SER A 57 -8.41 -4.48 -5.54
N GLY A 58 -7.54 -5.25 -6.18
CA GLY A 58 -7.79 -5.87 -7.48
C GLY A 58 -7.89 -4.89 -8.67
N MET A 59 -7.42 -3.65 -8.54
CA MET A 59 -7.45 -2.65 -9.62
C MET A 59 -6.07 -2.09 -9.94
N LYS A 60 -5.91 -1.58 -11.17
CA LYS A 60 -4.71 -0.82 -11.54
C LYS A 60 -4.67 0.48 -10.75
N ALA A 61 -3.56 0.76 -10.08
CA ALA A 61 -3.42 1.92 -9.20
C ALA A 61 -3.78 3.23 -9.90
N ASN A 62 -3.24 3.50 -11.09
CA ASN A 62 -3.51 4.73 -11.85
C ASN A 62 -5.01 4.95 -12.12
N THR A 63 -5.75 3.87 -12.42
CA THR A 63 -7.20 3.94 -12.62
C THR A 63 -7.92 4.39 -11.35
N VAL A 64 -7.48 3.91 -10.19
CA VAL A 64 -8.08 4.27 -8.89
C VAL A 64 -7.69 5.68 -8.48
N THR A 65 -6.40 6.03 -8.60
CA THR A 65 -5.89 7.37 -8.26
C THR A 65 -6.65 8.48 -8.99
N SER A 66 -6.86 8.33 -10.30
CA SER A 66 -7.60 9.31 -11.12
C SER A 66 -9.06 9.51 -10.68
N LYS A 67 -9.64 8.54 -9.98
CA LYS A 67 -11.04 8.56 -9.50
C LYS A 67 -11.16 8.79 -8.00
N ARG A 68 -10.05 9.01 -7.29
CA ARG A 68 -10.01 9.11 -5.83
C ARG A 68 -10.89 10.22 -5.27
N GLY A 69 -10.85 11.40 -5.88
CA GLY A 69 -11.73 12.50 -5.47
C GLY A 69 -13.22 12.16 -5.59
N ILE A 70 -13.60 11.40 -6.62
CA ILE A 70 -14.99 11.03 -6.89
C ILE A 70 -15.51 10.08 -5.82
N PHE A 71 -14.82 8.95 -5.59
CA PHE A 71 -15.32 7.99 -4.61
C PHE A 71 -15.19 8.51 -3.18
N ARG A 72 -14.15 9.29 -2.85
CA ARG A 72 -14.08 9.94 -1.52
C ARG A 72 -15.21 10.95 -1.31
N GLY A 73 -15.68 11.61 -2.37
CA GLY A 73 -16.86 12.48 -2.30
C GLY A 73 -18.13 11.71 -1.95
N TYR A 74 -18.32 10.52 -2.51
CA TYR A 74 -19.44 9.65 -2.15
C TYR A 74 -19.30 9.00 -0.77
N PHE A 75 -18.08 8.81 -0.29
CA PHE A 75 -17.80 8.19 1.00
C PHE A 75 -17.13 9.20 1.96
N ASP A 76 -17.71 10.40 2.05
CA ASP A 76 -17.12 11.57 2.72
C ASP A 76 -16.94 11.39 4.22
N HIS A 77 -17.92 10.77 4.88
CA HIS A 77 -17.92 10.63 6.32
C HIS A 77 -18.66 9.37 6.78
N TYR A 78 -18.01 8.54 7.61
CA TYR A 78 -18.58 7.26 8.05
C TYR A 78 -19.97 7.43 8.71
N SER A 79 -20.18 8.53 9.44
CA SER A 79 -21.45 8.86 10.11
C SER A 79 -22.61 9.21 9.17
N LYS A 80 -22.35 9.45 7.88
CA LYS A 80 -23.40 9.57 6.86
C LYS A 80 -23.51 8.29 6.06
N VAL A 81 -22.36 7.74 5.66
CA VAL A 81 -22.28 6.58 4.77
C VAL A 81 -22.93 5.33 5.39
N TYR A 82 -22.89 5.16 6.72
CA TYR A 82 -23.51 3.99 7.35
C TYR A 82 -25.04 3.92 7.14
N LEU A 83 -25.69 5.05 6.83
CA LEU A 83 -27.13 5.16 6.55
C LEU A 83 -27.49 4.90 5.08
N TYR A 84 -26.50 4.73 4.20
CA TYR A 84 -26.76 4.55 2.77
C TYR A 84 -27.53 3.23 2.52
N ASP A 85 -28.54 3.33 1.68
CA ASP A 85 -29.45 2.27 1.28
C ASP A 85 -29.27 1.89 -0.21
N GLU A 86 -30.17 1.06 -0.76
CA GLU A 86 -30.09 0.67 -2.17
C GLU A 86 -30.33 1.85 -3.13
N ASP A 87 -31.09 2.88 -2.75
CA ASP A 87 -31.31 4.06 -3.59
C ASP A 87 -30.01 4.84 -3.74
N LYS A 88 -29.30 5.08 -2.63
CA LYS A 88 -27.97 5.71 -2.69
C LYS A 88 -26.96 4.84 -3.45
N ILE A 89 -27.01 3.52 -3.33
CA ILE A 89 -26.17 2.61 -4.13
C ILE A 89 -26.45 2.78 -5.63
N ASN A 90 -27.71 2.85 -6.03
CA ASN A 90 -28.11 3.01 -7.43
C ASN A 90 -27.70 4.38 -7.99
N GLU A 91 -27.77 5.44 -7.17
CA GLU A 91 -27.24 6.76 -7.50
C GLU A 91 -25.74 6.70 -7.79
N ILE A 92 -24.93 6.11 -6.90
CA ILE A 92 -23.48 5.97 -7.06
C ILE A 92 -23.15 5.15 -8.32
N LEU A 93 -23.90 4.08 -8.59
CA LEU A 93 -23.72 3.24 -9.78
C LEU A 93 -24.08 3.97 -11.09
N SER A 94 -24.91 5.00 -11.02
CA SER A 94 -25.34 5.80 -12.17
C SER A 94 -24.32 6.86 -12.57
N ASP A 95 -23.39 7.24 -11.68
CA ASP A 95 -22.30 8.15 -12.02
C ASP A 95 -21.28 7.48 -12.97
N LYS A 96 -21.16 8.04 -14.17
CA LYS A 96 -20.25 7.56 -15.22
C LYS A 96 -18.77 7.76 -14.84
N ASN A 97 -18.49 8.73 -13.98
CA ASN A 97 -17.13 9.03 -13.52
C ASN A 97 -16.70 8.08 -12.39
N MET A 98 -17.64 7.45 -11.69
CA MET A 98 -17.39 6.52 -10.59
C MET A 98 -16.76 5.19 -11.02
N ILE A 99 -16.13 4.49 -10.07
CA ILE A 99 -15.80 3.07 -10.19
C ILE A 99 -17.08 2.27 -9.88
N ARG A 100 -17.79 1.86 -10.93
CA ARG A 100 -19.11 1.18 -10.85
C ARG A 100 -19.00 -0.30 -10.43
N ASN A 101 -18.45 -0.55 -9.25
CA ASN A 101 -18.35 -1.88 -8.65
C ASN A 101 -19.28 -1.97 -7.44
N LYS A 102 -20.44 -2.63 -7.62
CA LYS A 102 -21.48 -2.76 -6.58
C LYS A 102 -20.96 -3.42 -5.30
N ALA A 103 -20.08 -4.42 -5.41
CA ALA A 103 -19.52 -5.13 -4.25
C ALA A 103 -18.63 -4.20 -3.40
N LYS A 104 -17.78 -3.38 -4.04
CA LYS A 104 -16.93 -2.39 -3.35
C LYS A 104 -17.75 -1.29 -2.69
N ILE A 105 -18.75 -0.76 -3.38
CA ILE A 105 -19.68 0.25 -2.84
C ILE A 105 -20.37 -0.29 -1.58
N LYS A 106 -20.97 -1.49 -1.67
CA LYS A 106 -21.58 -2.15 -0.50
C LYS A 106 -20.58 -2.37 0.63
N SER A 107 -19.33 -2.68 0.30
CA SER A 107 -18.26 -2.84 1.28
C SER A 107 -17.94 -1.54 2.02
N CYS A 108 -17.84 -0.40 1.32
CA CYS A 108 -17.61 0.90 1.95
C CYS A 108 -18.74 1.27 2.93
N ILE A 109 -20.00 0.95 2.57
CA ILE A 109 -21.18 1.18 3.42
C ILE A 109 -21.15 0.27 4.66
N ASN A 110 -20.91 -1.02 4.48
CA ASN A 110 -20.81 -1.96 5.60
C ASN A 110 -19.61 -1.65 6.51
N ASN A 111 -18.49 -1.23 5.92
CA ASN A 111 -17.32 -0.80 6.68
C ASN A 111 -17.64 0.45 7.50
N ALA A 112 -18.41 1.41 6.99
CA ALA A 112 -18.87 2.57 7.76
C ALA A 112 -19.72 2.16 8.98
N LYS A 113 -20.60 1.15 8.83
CA LYS A 113 -21.38 0.59 9.94
C LYS A 113 -20.47 -0.06 11.00
N THR A 114 -19.52 -0.89 10.56
CA THR A 114 -18.51 -1.48 11.45
C THR A 114 -17.69 -0.40 12.17
N PHE A 115 -17.30 0.64 11.45
CA PHE A 115 -16.52 1.76 11.98
C PHE A 115 -17.28 2.52 13.06
N LYS A 116 -18.56 2.86 12.79
CA LYS A 116 -19.45 3.46 13.77
C LYS A 116 -19.58 2.62 15.05
N ASN A 117 -19.78 1.30 14.92
CA ASN A 117 -19.89 0.41 16.08
C ASN A 117 -18.59 0.36 16.90
N ILE A 118 -17.43 0.47 16.25
CA ILE A 118 -16.14 0.55 16.93
C ILE A 118 -16.03 1.86 17.72
N ILE A 119 -16.36 2.99 17.09
CA ILE A 119 -16.33 4.30 17.76
C ILE A 119 -17.30 4.34 18.94
N ASP A 120 -18.53 3.85 18.76
CA ASP A 120 -19.53 3.80 19.83
C ASP A 120 -19.05 2.98 21.05
N LYS A 121 -18.21 1.95 20.81
CA LYS A 121 -17.67 1.09 21.87
C LYS A 121 -16.36 1.59 22.49
N TYR A 122 -15.44 2.13 21.69
CA TYR A 122 -14.07 2.49 22.12
C TYR A 122 -13.87 4.01 22.26
N GLY A 123 -14.86 4.82 21.87
CA GLY A 123 -14.80 6.28 21.85
C GLY A 123 -14.12 6.87 20.61
N SER A 124 -13.16 6.16 20.01
CA SER A 124 -12.51 6.50 18.74
C SER A 124 -11.88 5.27 18.11
N PHE A 125 -11.50 5.37 16.83
CA PHE A 125 -10.75 4.32 16.16
C PHE A 125 -9.29 4.25 16.65
N GLU A 126 -8.70 5.38 17.03
CA GLU A 126 -7.38 5.43 17.69
C GLU A 126 -7.40 4.63 19.00
N ASN A 127 -8.43 4.79 19.84
CA ASN A 127 -8.58 4.01 21.08
C ASN A 127 -8.77 2.51 20.80
N TYR A 128 -9.49 2.18 19.73
CA TYR A 128 -9.62 0.80 19.29
C TYR A 128 -8.26 0.19 18.90
N ILE A 129 -7.42 0.90 18.15
CA ILE A 129 -6.05 0.46 17.83
C ILE A 129 -5.23 0.31 19.12
N ASN A 130 -5.28 1.29 20.01
CA ASN A 130 -4.54 1.29 21.28
C ASN A 130 -4.92 0.10 22.19
N SER A 131 -6.15 -0.41 22.09
CA SER A 131 -6.60 -1.57 22.87
C SER A 131 -5.81 -2.86 22.56
N PHE A 132 -5.11 -2.92 21.42
CA PHE A 132 -4.26 -4.05 21.04
C PHE A 132 -2.84 -3.92 21.57
N LYS A 133 -2.43 -2.77 22.13
CA LYS A 133 -1.08 -2.55 22.69
C LYS A 133 0.03 -2.97 21.71
N LEU A 134 -0.04 -2.39 20.51
CA LEU A 134 0.77 -2.77 19.34
C LEU A 134 2.29 -2.71 19.55
N THR A 135 2.76 -1.94 20.53
CA THR A 135 4.18 -1.79 20.84
C THR A 135 4.73 -2.87 21.77
N GLU A 136 3.87 -3.68 22.40
CA GLU A 136 4.30 -4.68 23.39
C GLU A 136 4.82 -5.97 22.74
N SER A 137 4.30 -6.37 21.56
CA SER A 137 4.74 -7.59 20.88
C SER A 137 4.43 -7.58 19.38
N SER A 138 5.19 -8.36 18.61
CA SER A 138 4.87 -8.61 17.21
C SER A 138 3.59 -9.43 17.03
N GLU A 139 3.21 -10.21 18.05
CA GLU A 139 1.95 -10.97 18.07
C GLU A 139 0.73 -10.02 18.11
N ASN A 140 0.78 -8.96 18.92
CA ASN A 140 -0.28 -7.96 19.00
C ASN A 140 -0.53 -7.27 17.66
N LEU A 141 0.54 -7.01 16.89
CA LEU A 141 0.43 -6.48 15.53
C LEU A 141 -0.29 -7.45 14.59
N LEU A 142 0.00 -8.74 14.69
CA LEU A 142 -0.67 -9.77 13.89
C LEU A 142 -2.14 -9.96 14.32
N LEU A 143 -2.43 -9.92 15.62
CA LEU A 143 -3.80 -9.96 16.12
C LEU A 143 -4.64 -8.78 15.61
N PHE A 144 -4.08 -7.57 15.62
CA PHE A 144 -4.74 -6.40 15.06
C PHE A 144 -4.98 -6.56 13.56
N ARG A 145 -3.98 -7.03 12.82
CA ARG A 145 -4.10 -7.31 11.39
C ARG A 145 -5.25 -8.26 11.09
N ASP A 146 -5.31 -9.37 11.80
CA ASP A 146 -6.31 -10.42 11.58
C ASP A 146 -7.71 -9.93 11.97
N GLU A 147 -7.81 -9.12 13.01
CA GLU A 147 -9.07 -8.49 13.41
C GLU A 147 -9.58 -7.51 12.35
N ILE A 148 -8.70 -6.68 11.77
CA ILE A 148 -9.04 -5.78 10.66
C ILE A 148 -9.52 -6.57 9.44
N MET A 149 -8.86 -7.68 9.09
CA MET A 149 -9.31 -8.56 8.00
C MET A 149 -10.68 -9.19 8.26
N ARG A 150 -10.95 -9.57 9.51
CA ARG A 150 -12.20 -10.23 9.90
C ARG A 150 -13.38 -9.26 9.93
N ARG A 151 -13.17 -8.02 10.38
CA ARG A 151 -14.24 -7.04 10.60
C ARG A 151 -14.64 -6.26 9.36
N PHE A 152 -13.70 -6.01 8.46
CA PHE A 152 -13.90 -5.10 7.34
C PHE A 152 -13.96 -5.84 6.02
N GLY A 153 -15.01 -5.57 5.25
CA GLY A 153 -15.19 -6.14 3.92
C GLY A 153 -14.14 -5.63 2.95
N HIS A 154 -13.75 -6.50 2.01
CA HIS A 154 -12.72 -6.25 0.99
C HIS A 154 -11.32 -5.93 1.56
N ILE A 155 -11.07 -6.26 2.83
CA ILE A 155 -9.75 -6.24 3.44
C ILE A 155 -9.23 -7.69 3.56
N GLY A 156 -8.45 -8.11 2.57
CA GLY A 156 -7.74 -9.39 2.56
C GLY A 156 -6.30 -9.32 3.09
N PRO A 157 -5.54 -10.43 2.98
CA PRO A 157 -4.21 -10.58 3.57
C PRO A 157 -3.18 -9.52 3.17
N ILE A 158 -3.22 -9.01 1.94
CA ILE A 158 -2.27 -8.00 1.44
C ILE A 158 -2.74 -6.60 1.83
N THR A 159 -4.02 -6.33 1.67
CA THR A 159 -4.63 -5.02 1.95
C THR A 159 -4.69 -4.70 3.44
N SER A 160 -4.65 -5.69 4.33
CA SER A 160 -4.51 -5.43 5.77
C SER A 160 -3.12 -4.89 6.12
N TYR A 161 -2.06 -5.40 5.49
CA TYR A 161 -0.72 -4.79 5.61
C TYR A 161 -0.69 -3.38 5.01
N GLN A 162 -1.38 -3.14 3.89
CA GLN A 162 -1.52 -1.79 3.33
C GLN A 162 -2.16 -0.83 4.34
N PHE A 163 -3.25 -1.25 4.98
CA PHE A 163 -3.93 -0.43 5.99
C PHE A 163 -3.01 -0.09 7.15
N MET A 164 -2.34 -1.11 7.71
CA MET A 164 -1.38 -0.94 8.81
C MET A 164 -0.26 0.03 8.44
N MET A 165 0.29 -0.10 7.23
CA MET A 165 1.34 0.81 6.72
C MET A 165 0.82 2.24 6.57
N ASP A 166 -0.38 2.43 5.99
CA ASP A 166 -0.94 3.75 5.73
C ASP A 166 -1.32 4.50 7.03
N ILE A 167 -1.59 3.78 8.12
CA ILE A 167 -1.78 4.37 9.46
C ILE A 167 -0.46 4.57 10.24
N GLY A 168 0.70 4.33 9.61
CA GLY A 168 2.01 4.59 10.19
C GLY A 168 2.65 3.42 10.93
N LEU A 169 2.10 2.20 10.88
CA LEU A 169 2.76 1.02 11.45
C LEU A 169 3.92 0.54 10.56
N PRO A 170 4.97 -0.07 11.12
CA PRO A 170 6.19 -0.43 10.39
C PRO A 170 6.02 -1.71 9.55
N PHE A 171 4.98 -1.78 8.72
CA PHE A 171 4.70 -2.91 7.83
C PHE A 171 4.96 -2.53 6.39
N LEU A 172 5.83 -3.27 5.71
CA LEU A 172 5.89 -3.26 4.26
C LEU A 172 4.63 -3.95 3.72
N LYS A 173 3.96 -3.41 2.70
CA LYS A 173 2.90 -4.17 2.03
C LYS A 173 3.56 -5.26 1.17
N PRO A 174 3.35 -6.56 1.46
CA PRO A 174 3.99 -7.63 0.71
C PRO A 174 3.21 -7.87 -0.59
N ASP A 175 3.23 -6.95 -1.55
CA ASP A 175 2.52 -7.11 -2.82
C ASP A 175 3.29 -7.98 -3.82
N ARG A 176 2.62 -8.36 -4.92
CA ARG A 176 3.20 -9.22 -5.95
C ARG A 176 4.48 -8.66 -6.60
N VAL A 177 4.63 -7.33 -6.66
CA VAL A 177 5.81 -6.68 -7.21
C VAL A 177 6.97 -6.87 -6.25
N ILE A 178 6.78 -6.54 -4.98
CA ILE A 178 7.86 -6.64 -3.99
C ILE A 178 8.26 -8.10 -3.77
N ARG A 179 7.28 -9.01 -3.66
CA ARG A 179 7.56 -10.45 -3.53
C ARG A 179 8.35 -10.99 -4.71
N ARG A 180 8.00 -10.61 -5.95
CA ARG A 180 8.78 -10.99 -7.13
C ARG A 180 10.21 -10.48 -7.07
N ILE A 181 10.41 -9.20 -6.68
CA ILE A 181 11.75 -8.62 -6.56
C ILE A 181 12.55 -9.40 -5.53
N PHE A 182 12.01 -9.58 -4.31
CA PHE A 182 12.68 -10.27 -3.22
C PHE A 182 12.99 -11.72 -3.55
N ARG A 183 12.08 -12.42 -4.24
CA ARG A 183 12.30 -13.79 -4.70
C ARG A 183 13.45 -13.87 -5.70
N ARG A 184 13.47 -12.98 -6.69
CA ARG A 184 14.52 -12.91 -7.71
C ARG A 184 15.91 -12.66 -7.14
N ILE A 185 16.02 -11.97 -6.01
CA ILE A 185 17.30 -11.66 -5.36
C ILE A 185 17.59 -12.52 -4.12
N GLY A 186 16.85 -13.61 -3.93
CA GLY A 186 17.08 -14.58 -2.86
C GLY A 186 16.70 -14.12 -1.45
N LEU A 187 15.97 -13.01 -1.29
CA LEU A 187 15.49 -12.56 0.04
C LEU A 187 14.28 -13.34 0.54
N ILE A 188 13.49 -13.91 -0.37
CA ILE A 188 12.44 -14.90 -0.06
C ILE A 188 12.54 -16.06 -1.05
N LYS A 189 11.99 -17.22 -0.71
CA LYS A 189 12.04 -18.41 -1.58
C LYS A 189 10.78 -18.54 -2.45
N TYR A 190 9.61 -18.22 -1.89
CA TYR A 190 8.32 -18.41 -2.55
C TYR A 190 7.42 -17.18 -2.40
N ASP A 191 6.53 -16.97 -3.38
CA ASP A 191 5.65 -15.80 -3.44
C ASP A 191 4.54 -15.79 -2.37
N ASP A 192 4.32 -16.89 -1.66
CA ASP A 192 3.33 -17.00 -0.58
C ASP A 192 3.89 -16.63 0.81
N GLN A 193 5.20 -16.37 0.92
CA GLN A 193 5.86 -15.96 2.16
C GLN A 193 5.61 -14.47 2.50
N LEU A 194 4.35 -14.12 2.77
CA LEU A 194 3.93 -12.73 3.03
C LEU A 194 4.64 -12.12 4.24
N PHE A 195 4.69 -12.84 5.36
CA PHE A 195 5.29 -12.32 6.59
C PHE A 195 6.82 -12.19 6.47
N GLU A 196 7.48 -13.14 5.81
CA GLU A 196 8.92 -13.01 5.53
C GLU A 196 9.19 -11.78 4.66
N THR A 197 8.37 -11.54 3.63
CA THR A 197 8.48 -10.33 2.81
C THR A 197 8.41 -9.05 3.67
N VAL A 198 7.49 -9.00 4.64
CA VAL A 198 7.40 -7.88 5.59
C VAL A 198 8.70 -7.73 6.38
N ILE A 199 9.25 -8.82 6.90
CA ILE A 199 10.51 -8.82 7.67
C ILE A 199 11.67 -8.26 6.83
N GLN A 200 11.79 -8.69 5.58
CA GLN A 200 12.83 -8.22 4.67
C GLN A 200 12.73 -6.71 4.41
N GLY A 201 11.51 -6.20 4.22
CA GLY A 201 11.26 -4.75 4.11
C GLY A 201 11.61 -3.97 5.37
N ARG A 202 11.32 -4.53 6.56
CA ARG A 202 11.69 -3.91 7.84
C ARG A 202 13.20 -3.83 8.04
N LYS A 203 13.94 -4.90 7.76
CA LYS A 203 15.42 -4.89 7.79
C LYS A 203 15.98 -3.81 6.86
N MET A 204 15.39 -3.65 5.67
CA MET A 204 15.78 -2.61 4.73
C MET A 204 15.51 -1.19 5.25
N SER A 205 14.36 -0.97 5.90
CA SER A 205 14.04 0.29 6.59
C SER A 205 15.01 0.58 7.74
N GLU A 206 15.32 -0.42 8.56
CA GLU A 206 16.26 -0.32 9.68
C GLU A 206 17.69 0.01 9.22
N GLU A 207 18.22 -0.68 8.20
CA GLU A 207 19.59 -0.42 7.69
C GLU A 207 19.73 0.93 6.97
N THR A 208 18.66 1.39 6.31
CA THR A 208 18.68 2.67 5.58
C THR A 208 18.37 3.86 6.47
N GLY A 209 17.69 3.65 7.60
CA GLY A 209 17.13 4.71 8.44
C GLY A 209 15.93 5.44 7.80
N LEU A 210 15.34 4.87 6.74
CA LEU A 210 14.23 5.47 6.01
C LEU A 210 12.89 4.85 6.43
N PRO A 211 11.79 5.62 6.47
CA PRO A 211 10.47 5.11 6.82
C PRO A 211 10.01 3.96 5.91
N ILE A 212 9.27 2.99 6.45
CA ILE A 212 8.85 1.80 5.70
C ILE A 212 8.05 2.15 4.43
N ARG A 213 7.28 3.24 4.46
CA ARG A 213 6.50 3.71 3.31
C ARG A 213 7.38 4.25 2.18
N TYR A 214 8.51 4.86 2.52
CA TYR A 214 9.54 5.28 1.57
C TYR A 214 10.18 4.05 0.91
N ILE A 215 10.45 3.00 1.69
CA ILE A 215 10.96 1.73 1.17
C ILE A 215 9.95 1.08 0.22
N ASP A 216 8.69 0.98 0.66
CA ASP A 216 7.59 0.40 -0.09
C ASP A 216 7.42 1.05 -1.47
N ILE A 217 7.30 2.38 -1.53
CA ILE A 217 7.00 3.05 -2.79
C ILE A 217 8.10 2.83 -3.83
N ILE A 218 9.37 2.90 -3.42
CA ILE A 218 10.51 2.66 -4.31
C ILE A 218 10.51 1.23 -4.85
N LEU A 219 10.31 0.22 -3.98
CA LEU A 219 10.25 -1.18 -4.40
C LEU A 219 9.08 -1.43 -5.35
N VAL A 220 7.92 -0.83 -5.08
CA VAL A 220 6.75 -0.91 -5.97
C VAL A 220 7.07 -0.29 -7.33
N LYS A 221 7.61 0.93 -7.39
CA LYS A 221 7.96 1.58 -8.67
C LYS A 221 9.01 0.81 -9.45
N TYR A 222 9.92 0.14 -8.76
CA TYR A 222 10.96 -0.67 -9.42
C TYR A 222 10.42 -1.82 -10.27
N GLY A 223 9.27 -2.39 -9.92
CA GLY A 223 8.68 -3.50 -10.68
C GLY A 223 7.23 -3.30 -11.10
N GLN A 224 6.68 -2.09 -10.94
CA GLN A 224 5.33 -1.78 -11.39
C GLN A 224 5.31 -1.65 -12.91
N MET A 225 4.32 -2.27 -13.54
CA MET A 225 4.11 -2.16 -14.98
C MET A 225 3.29 -0.92 -15.32
N GLY A 226 3.69 -0.23 -16.39
CA GLY A 226 3.00 0.90 -17.00
C GLY A 226 3.57 2.25 -16.58
N ARG A 227 3.18 3.27 -17.35
CA ARG A 227 3.59 4.66 -17.13
C ARG A 227 3.18 5.16 -15.75
N ASP A 228 4.11 5.85 -15.09
CA ASP A 228 3.91 6.49 -13.80
C ASP A 228 4.32 7.97 -13.90
N ASP A 229 3.32 8.83 -14.04
CA ASP A 229 3.51 10.28 -14.15
C ASP A 229 3.96 10.92 -12.83
N THR A 230 3.74 10.26 -11.69
CA THR A 230 4.17 10.76 -10.38
C THR A 230 5.69 10.71 -10.24
N PHE A 231 6.34 9.73 -10.86
CA PHE A 231 7.80 9.56 -10.81
C PHE A 231 8.51 9.84 -12.15
N GLY A 232 7.78 10.29 -13.18
CA GLY A 232 8.34 10.50 -14.51
C GLY A 232 8.82 9.20 -15.18
N LEU A 233 8.23 8.04 -14.85
CA LEU A 233 8.68 6.74 -15.33
C LEU A 233 7.80 6.26 -16.49
N LYS A 234 8.43 5.79 -17.57
CA LYS A 234 7.69 5.15 -18.68
C LYS A 234 7.17 3.76 -18.29
N ASP A 235 7.95 3.02 -17.51
CA ASP A 235 7.64 1.69 -17.00
C ASP A 235 8.64 1.32 -15.88
N GLY A 236 8.36 0.27 -15.12
CA GLY A 236 9.32 -0.30 -14.15
C GLY A 236 10.50 -1.01 -14.81
N ILE A 237 11.36 -1.60 -13.97
CA ILE A 237 12.59 -2.31 -14.34
C ILE A 237 12.43 -3.82 -14.15
N CYS A 238 12.15 -4.26 -12.91
CA CYS A 238 12.00 -5.66 -12.55
C CYS A 238 10.57 -6.17 -12.86
N LEU A 239 10.18 -6.10 -14.13
CA LEU A 239 8.84 -6.45 -14.60
C LEU A 239 8.57 -7.96 -14.54
N GLU A 240 7.29 -8.33 -14.48
CA GLU A 240 6.86 -9.73 -14.49
C GLU A 240 7.19 -10.40 -15.83
N LYS A 241 6.94 -9.69 -16.93
CA LYS A 241 7.29 -10.10 -18.30
C LYS A 241 8.27 -9.08 -18.88
N ASN A 242 9.29 -9.57 -19.59
CA ASN A 242 10.32 -8.75 -20.23
C ASN A 242 10.98 -7.74 -19.26
N PRO A 243 11.58 -8.20 -18.14
CA PRO A 243 12.30 -7.31 -17.24
C PRO A 243 13.48 -6.64 -17.96
N LYS A 244 13.77 -5.39 -17.60
CA LYS A 244 14.87 -4.61 -18.18
C LYS A 244 16.19 -4.90 -17.46
N CYS A 245 16.64 -6.14 -17.55
CA CYS A 245 17.80 -6.64 -16.80
C CYS A 245 19.10 -5.88 -17.10
N GLU A 246 19.23 -5.30 -18.30
CA GLU A 246 20.34 -4.44 -18.73
C GLU A 246 20.39 -3.10 -17.98
N LEU A 247 19.26 -2.60 -17.50
CA LEU A 247 19.16 -1.37 -16.70
C LEU A 247 19.12 -1.66 -15.19
N CYS A 248 19.08 -2.93 -14.79
CA CYS A 248 18.86 -3.33 -13.40
C CYS A 248 20.11 -3.09 -12.53
N GLY A 249 20.11 -2.02 -11.73
CA GLY A 249 21.23 -1.69 -10.82
C GLY A 249 21.53 -2.75 -9.74
N ILE A 250 20.61 -3.70 -9.52
CA ILE A 250 20.79 -4.83 -8.59
C ILE A 250 20.98 -6.17 -9.31
N ARG A 251 21.26 -6.20 -10.62
CA ARG A 251 21.39 -7.44 -11.40
C ARG A 251 22.35 -8.45 -10.78
N LYS A 252 23.46 -7.98 -10.20
CA LYS A 252 24.47 -8.85 -9.53
C LYS A 252 23.93 -9.66 -8.35
N TYR A 253 22.77 -9.29 -7.80
CA TYR A 253 22.09 -10.00 -6.71
C TYR A 253 21.01 -10.96 -7.22
N CYS A 254 20.67 -10.92 -8.51
CA CYS A 254 19.52 -11.62 -9.07
C CYS A 254 19.90 -13.06 -9.46
N GLU A 255 19.30 -14.03 -8.77
CA GLU A 255 19.45 -15.47 -8.98
C GLU A 255 18.79 -15.95 -10.29
N GLU A 256 17.92 -15.13 -10.89
CA GLU A 256 17.20 -15.44 -12.12
C GLU A 256 17.74 -14.70 -13.36
N SER A 257 18.75 -13.84 -13.22
CA SER A 257 19.13 -12.89 -14.28
C SER A 257 19.72 -13.50 -15.56
N GLU A 258 20.13 -14.77 -15.51
CA GLU A 258 20.60 -15.52 -16.68
C GLU A 258 19.45 -16.20 -17.44
N PHE A 259 18.26 -16.27 -16.84
CA PHE A 259 17.08 -16.95 -17.36
C PHE A 259 15.94 -15.99 -17.77
N LEU A 260 16.16 -14.67 -17.61
CA LEU A 260 15.20 -13.58 -17.81
C LEU A 260 15.69 -12.59 -18.85
#